data_AF-W1YT57-F1
#
_entry.id   AF-W1YT57-F1
#
_cell.length_a   1.000
_cell.length_b   1.000
_cell.length_c   1.000
_cell.angle_alpha   90.00
_cell.angle_beta   90.00
_cell.angle_gamma   90.00
#
_symmetry.space_group_name_H-M   'P 1'
#
loop_
_entity.id
_entity.type
_entity.pdbx_description
1 polymer ?
#
loop_
_entity_poly.entity_id
_entity_poly.type
_entity_poly.pdbx_seq_one_letter_code
_entity_poly.pdbx_strand_id
1 'polypeptide(L)' 'GSITALPIIETQAGDVSAYIPTNVISITDGQIFLGTDMFYSGVRPAVDVGLSVSRVGGSAQTKAMKQV' A
#
# COMPACT_ATOMS: atom_id res chain seq x y z
N GLY A 1 -2.85 -7.96 -23.60
CA GLY A 1 -3.11 -8.61 -22.30
C GLY A 1 -2.22 -7.98 -21.25
N SER A 2 -2.57 -8.07 -19.98
CA SER A 2 -1.81 -7.50 -18.86
C SER A 2 -1.69 -8.49 -17.71
N ILE A 3 -0.67 -8.33 -16.86
CA ILE A 3 -0.49 -9.05 -15.61
C ILE A 3 -0.41 -8.00 -14.50
N THR A 4 -1.18 -8.19 -13.44
CA THR A 4 -1.13 -7.33 -12.24
C THR A 4 -0.51 -8.13 -11.11
N ALA A 5 0.52 -7.59 -10.46
CA ALA A 5 1.20 -8.24 -9.35
C ALA A 5 0.82 -7.55 -8.02
N LEU A 6 0.55 -8.35 -7.01
CA LEU A 6 0.26 -7.90 -5.64
C LEU A 6 1.22 -8.60 -4.67
N PRO A 7 2.49 -8.16 -4.59
CA PRO A 7 3.45 -8.75 -3.68
C PRO A 7 3.10 -8.41 -2.22
N ILE A 8 3.30 -9.36 -1.32
CA ILE A 8 3.09 -9.21 0.13
C ILE A 8 4.43 -9.33 0.82
N ILE A 9 4.68 -8.43 1.77
CA ILE A 9 5.92 -8.38 2.55
C ILE A 9 5.53 -8.20 4.01
N GLU A 10 6.14 -8.98 4.89
CA GLU A 10 6.04 -8.80 6.32
C GLU A 10 7.10 -7.81 6.80
N THR A 11 6.66 -6.76 7.50
CA THR A 11 7.58 -5.84 8.19
C THR A 11 7.72 -6.27 9.64
N GLN A 12 8.93 -6.17 10.17
CA GLN A 12 9.19 -6.48 11.58
C GLN A 12 8.93 -5.22 12.40
N ALA A 13 7.98 -5.29 13.34
CA ALA A 13 7.57 -4.15 14.17
C ALA A 13 7.20 -2.87 13.38
N GLY A 14 6.71 -3.01 12.14
CA GLY A 14 6.37 -1.88 11.28
C GLY A 14 7.57 -1.17 10.64
N ASP A 15 8.78 -1.75 10.72
CA ASP A 15 9.97 -1.17 10.10
C ASP A 15 9.95 -1.30 8.57
N VAL A 16 9.64 -0.18 7.91
CA VAL A 16 9.65 -0.04 6.44
C VAL A 16 11.03 0.27 5.87
N SER A 17 12.02 0.56 6.72
CA SER A 17 13.39 0.92 6.32
C SER A 17 14.32 -0.28 6.19
N ALA A 18 13.86 -1.47 6.59
CA ALA A 18 14.60 -2.70 6.41
C ALA A 18 14.91 -2.98 4.93
N TYR A 19 15.98 -3.71 4.68
CA TYR A 19 16.52 -3.95 3.33
C TYR A 19 15.49 -4.54 2.35
N ILE A 20 14.75 -5.57 2.77
CA ILE A 20 13.76 -6.23 1.90
C ILE A 20 12.55 -5.30 1.62
N PRO A 21 11.88 -4.71 2.63
CA PRO A 21 10.82 -3.72 2.39
C PRO A 21 11.27 -2.57 1.48
N THR A 22 12.42 -1.96 1.76
CA THR A 22 12.94 -0.83 0.97
C THR A 22 13.13 -1.20 -0.50
N ASN A 23 13.72 -2.37 -0.77
CA ASN A 23 13.96 -2.83 -2.14
C ASN A 23 12.65 -3.07 -2.90
N VAL A 24 11.68 -3.74 -2.30
CA VAL A 24 10.41 -4.01 -3.01
C VAL A 24 9.60 -2.72 -3.18
N ILE A 25 9.60 -1.83 -2.19
CA ILE A 25 8.97 -0.50 -2.32
C ILE A 25 9.57 0.26 -3.51
N SER A 26 10.89 0.19 -3.72
CA SER A 26 11.53 0.83 -4.87
C SER A 26 11.16 0.22 -6.23
N ILE A 27 10.79 -1.06 -6.27
CA ILE A 27 10.42 -1.79 -7.50
C ILE A 27 8.94 -1.61 -7.84
N THR A 28 8.07 -1.60 -6.83
CA THR A 28 6.62 -1.52 -7.01
C THR A 28 6.15 -0.12 -7.42
N ASP A 29 4.94 -0.04 -7.99
CA ASP A 29 4.26 1.21 -8.37
C ASP A 29 3.44 1.83 -7.22
N GLY A 30 3.69 1.40 -5.99
CA GLY A 30 2.98 1.84 -4.82
C GLY A 30 2.81 0.72 -3.82
N GLN A 31 2.28 1.07 -2.66
CA GLN A 31 2.10 0.15 -1.55
C GLN A 31 0.83 0.46 -0.79
N ILE A 32 0.28 -0.58 -0.18
CA ILE A 32 -0.76 -0.49 0.85
C ILE A 32 -0.11 -0.94 2.15
N PHE A 33 0.08 -0.02 3.08
CA PHE A 33 0.67 -0.30 4.38
C PHE A 33 -0.43 -0.61 5.40
N LEU A 34 -0.29 -1.73 6.11
CA LEU A 34 -1.24 -2.18 7.13
C LEU A 34 -0.65 -1.95 8.52
N GLY A 35 -1.26 -1.05 9.31
CA GLY A 35 -0.80 -0.71 10.65
C GLY A 35 -1.37 -1.64 11.73
N THR A 36 -0.51 -2.13 12.63
CA THR A 36 -0.93 -2.99 13.76
C THR A 36 -1.86 -2.25 14.72
N ASP A 37 -1.55 -0.99 15.03
CA ASP A 37 -2.30 -0.21 16.00
C ASP A 37 -3.72 0.08 15.51
N MET A 38 -3.87 0.39 14.21
CA MET A 38 -5.16 0.57 13.55
C MET A 38 -5.99 -0.71 13.55
N PHE A 39 -5.34 -1.86 13.36
CA PHE A 39 -6.03 -3.15 13.42
C PHE A 39 -6.56 -3.45 14.82
N TYR A 40 -5.75 -3.17 15.85
CA TYR A 40 -6.14 -3.35 17.26
C TYR A 40 -7.17 -2.32 17.73
N SER A 41 -7.21 -1.13 17.12
CA SER A 41 -8.25 -0.12 17.36
C SER A 41 -9.56 -0.39 16.62
N GLY A 42 -9.67 -1.53 15.92
CA GLY A 42 -10.89 -1.97 15.23
C GLY A 42 -11.04 -1.48 13.80
N VAL A 43 -10.09 -0.72 13.24
CA VAL A 43 -10.12 -0.29 11.84
C VAL A 43 -9.74 -1.46 10.94
N ARG A 44 -10.68 -1.89 10.09
CA ARG A 44 -10.51 -3.03 9.18
C ARG A 44 -11.09 -2.68 7.80
N PRO A 45 -10.27 -2.66 6.72
CA PRO A 45 -8.84 -2.96 6.69
C PRO A 45 -8.01 -1.83 7.33
N ALA A 46 -6.93 -2.19 8.01
CA ALA A 46 -6.07 -1.29 8.79
C ALA A 46 -5.09 -0.50 7.90
N VAL A 47 -5.59 0.12 6.84
CA VAL A 47 -4.76 0.82 5.84
C VAL A 47 -4.34 2.19 6.35
N ASP A 48 -3.03 2.42 6.43
CA ASP A 48 -2.46 3.73 6.74
C ASP A 48 -2.48 4.62 5.50
N VAL A 49 -3.26 5.70 5.53
CA VAL A 49 -3.42 6.63 4.39
C VAL A 49 -2.20 7.53 4.14
N GLY A 50 -1.32 7.71 5.13
CA GLY A 50 -0.12 8.52 4.99
C GLY A 50 1.05 7.74 4.38
N LEU A 51 1.17 6.46 4.73
CA LEU A 51 2.23 5.58 4.23
C LEU A 51 1.86 4.82 2.94
N SER A 52 0.56 4.67 2.65
CA SER A 52 0.08 4.02 1.44
C SER A 52 -0.02 4.99 0.27
N VAL A 53 0.57 4.63 -0.87
CA VAL A 53 0.56 5.46 -2.08
C VAL A 53 0.37 4.62 -3.33
N SER A 54 -0.16 5.24 -4.39
CA SER A 54 -0.17 4.69 -5.75
C SER A 54 0.47 5.68 -6.70
N ARG A 55 1.54 5.25 -7.38
CA ARG A 55 2.25 6.05 -8.38
C ARG A 55 1.41 6.28 -9.63
N VAL A 56 0.55 5.33 -9.98
CA VAL A 56 -0.40 5.45 -11.12
C VAL A 56 -1.57 6.38 -10.78
N GLY A 57 -1.98 6.40 -9.51
CA GLY A 57 -2.97 7.33 -8.97
C GLY A 57 -4.30 7.32 -9.73
N GLY A 58 -4.87 8.51 -9.94
CA GLY A 58 -6.18 8.68 -10.57
C GLY A 58 -6.27 8.29 -12.05
N SER A 59 -5.15 7.89 -12.69
CA SER A 59 -5.18 7.33 -14.05
C SER A 59 -5.83 5.93 -14.08
N ALA A 60 -5.70 5.17 -12.99
CA ALA A 60 -6.31 3.86 -12.83
C ALA A 60 -7.75 3.93 -12.28
N GLN A 61 -8.26 5.12 -11.95
CA GLN A 61 -9.60 5.29 -11.40
C GLN A 61 -10.65 5.47 -12.52
N THR A 62 -11.86 4.96 -12.29
CA THR A 62 -13.00 5.26 -13.14
C THR A 62 -13.41 6.73 -12.98
N LYS A 63 -14.03 7.31 -14.02
CA LYS A 63 -14.47 8.72 -14.00
C LYS A 63 -15.37 9.05 -12.81
N ALA A 64 -16.26 8.12 -12.43
CA ALA A 64 -17.16 8.31 -11.29
C ALA A 64 -16.38 8.43 -9.96
N MET A 65 -15.41 7.54 -9.71
CA MET A 65 -14.62 7.58 -8.47
C MET A 65 -13.76 8.85 -8.39
N LYS A 66 -13.20 9.29 -9.51
CA LYS A 66 -12.37 10.50 -9.56
C LYS A 66 -13.15 11.80 -9.31
N GLN A 67 -14.48 11.78 -9.47
CA GLN A 67 -15.35 12.94 -9.31
C GLN A 67 -15.87 13.13 -7.87
N VAL A 68 -15.81 12.08 -7.03
CA VAL A 68 -16.21 12.14 -5.61
C VAL A 68 -15.13 12.86 -4.81
#